data_AF-G0L031-F1
#
_entry.id   AF-G0L031-F1
#
_cell.length_a   1.000
_cell.length_b   1.000
_cell.length_c   1.000
_cell.angle_alpha   90.00
_cell.angle_beta   90.00
_cell.angle_gamma   90.00
#
_symmetry.space_group_name_H-M   'P 1'
#
loop_
_entity.id
_entity.type
_entity.pdbx_description
1 polymer ?
#
loop_
_entity_poly.entity_id
_entity_poly.type
_entity_poly.pdbx_seq_one_letter_code
_entity_poly.pdbx_strand_id
1 'polypeptide(L)'
;MKFKYLFILSILIISCADKKTSTVKMELMVLSNYGAEEKIISDSTSLSQIKETMKEIDWNTFNQVILSTDNSNWIEVGGNLNEDGLSSMYEENGKQFVINEPPSSIDHMTEILISYFNGDGNFKKDNNFE
;
A
#
# COMPACT_ATOMS: atom_id res chain seq x y z
N MET A 1 -37.48 55.07 -25.29
CA MET A 1 -36.68 55.24 -24.06
C MET A 1 -35.61 54.15 -24.05
N LYS A 2 -34.33 54.54 -23.99
CA LYS A 2 -33.15 53.66 -24.04
C LYS A 2 -33.03 52.87 -22.72
N PHE A 3 -32.64 51.60 -22.76
CA PHE A 3 -31.71 51.04 -21.77
C PHE A 3 -30.90 49.88 -22.38
N LYS A 4 -29.60 50.15 -22.52
CA LYS A 4 -28.49 49.20 -22.69
C LYS A 4 -28.28 48.47 -21.35
N TYR A 5 -28.06 47.16 -21.33
CA TYR A 5 -27.15 46.45 -20.40
C TYR A 5 -26.86 45.07 -21.01
N LEU A 6 -25.72 44.84 -21.66
CA LEU A 6 -24.36 44.59 -21.12
C LEU A 6 -24.19 43.14 -20.64
N PHE A 7 -23.45 42.40 -21.49
CA PHE A 7 -22.78 41.11 -21.26
C PHE A 7 -22.13 41.02 -19.86
N ILE A 8 -22.32 39.91 -19.15
CA ILE A 8 -21.26 39.31 -18.32
C ILE A 8 -21.28 37.79 -18.51
N LEU A 9 -20.39 37.34 -19.39
CA LEU A 9 -19.96 35.96 -19.56
C LEU A 9 -19.14 35.57 -18.31
N SER A 10 -19.72 34.79 -17.40
CA SER A 10 -18.98 34.26 -16.25
C SER A 10 -18.36 32.92 -16.64
N ILE A 11 -17.10 32.94 -17.04
CA ILE A 11 -16.28 31.73 -17.18
C ILE A 11 -15.90 31.28 -15.78
N LEU A 12 -16.47 30.16 -15.33
CA LEU A 12 -16.06 29.47 -14.12
C LEU A 12 -14.75 28.73 -14.43
N ILE A 13 -13.61 29.34 -14.12
CA ILE A 13 -12.33 28.63 -14.13
C ILE A 13 -12.31 27.78 -12.87
N ILE A 14 -12.74 26.51 -12.98
CA ILE A 14 -12.41 25.50 -11.98
C ILE A 14 -10.90 25.30 -12.12
N SER A 15 -10.14 26.03 -11.31
CA SER A 15 -8.75 25.68 -11.04
C SER A 15 -8.80 24.33 -10.34
N CYS A 16 -8.58 23.25 -11.09
CA CYS A 16 -8.07 22.02 -10.49
C CYS A 16 -6.75 22.44 -9.83
N ALA A 17 -6.78 22.55 -8.51
CA ALA A 17 -5.54 22.57 -7.75
C ALA A 17 -4.83 21.27 -8.09
N ASP A 18 -3.68 21.36 -8.78
CA ASP A 18 -2.76 20.24 -8.92
C ASP A 18 -2.50 19.72 -7.51
N LYS A 19 -3.08 18.56 -7.19
CA LYS A 19 -2.73 17.83 -5.97
C LYS A 19 -1.25 17.56 -6.09
N LYS A 20 -0.45 18.35 -5.37
CA LYS A 20 0.97 18.09 -5.18
C LYS A 20 1.05 16.76 -4.45
N THR A 21 1.15 15.67 -5.20
CA THR A 21 1.34 14.33 -4.67
C THR A 21 2.71 14.33 -4.02
N SER A 22 2.77 14.63 -2.72
CA SER A 22 3.93 14.26 -1.93
C SER A 22 4.00 12.74 -1.99
N THR A 23 4.95 12.20 -2.74
CA THR A 23 5.28 10.78 -2.68
C THR A 23 5.61 10.47 -1.22
N VAL A 24 4.70 9.75 -0.56
CA VAL A 24 4.90 9.30 0.81
C VAL A 24 6.11 8.36 0.77
N LYS A 25 7.15 8.70 1.51
CA LYS A 25 8.31 7.83 1.67
C LYS A 25 7.86 6.61 2.49
N MET A 26 8.24 5.42 2.04
CA MET A 26 7.89 4.17 2.69
C MET A 26 9.14 3.36 3.01
N GLU A 27 9.23 2.86 4.23
CA GLU A 27 10.24 1.88 4.62
C GLU A 27 9.76 0.48 4.25
N LEU A 28 10.69 -0.38 3.82
CA LEU A 28 10.46 -1.80 3.53
C LEU A 28 11.29 -2.63 4.51
N MET A 29 10.60 -3.47 5.27
CA MET A 29 11.18 -4.33 6.28
C MET A 29 10.73 -5.78 6.06
N VAL A 30 11.61 -6.72 6.38
CA VAL A 30 11.31 -8.15 6.41
C VAL A 30 11.48 -8.66 7.83
N LEU A 31 10.49 -9.40 8.32
CA LEU A 31 10.57 -10.19 9.53
C LEU A 31 10.64 -11.67 9.14
N SER A 32 11.56 -12.41 9.71
CA SER A 32 11.77 -13.84 9.45
C SER A 32 11.78 -14.61 10.77
N ASN A 33 11.63 -15.94 10.69
CA ASN A 33 11.69 -16.83 11.85
C ASN A 33 10.71 -16.41 12.96
N TYR A 34 9.43 -16.23 12.58
CA TYR A 34 8.35 -15.79 13.48
C TYR A 34 8.64 -14.44 14.17
N GLY A 35 9.32 -13.53 13.46
CA GLY A 35 9.68 -12.20 13.97
C GLY A 35 10.92 -12.18 14.85
N ALA A 36 11.64 -13.29 15.00
CA ALA A 36 12.90 -13.32 15.74
C ALA A 36 14.04 -12.59 15.00
N GLU A 37 13.93 -12.47 13.68
CA GLU A 37 14.90 -11.78 12.83
C GLU A 37 14.23 -10.63 12.09
N GLU A 38 14.86 -9.46 12.14
CA GLU A 38 14.40 -8.24 11.50
C GLU A 38 15.47 -7.71 10.55
N LYS A 39 15.04 -7.30 9.35
CA LYS A 39 15.92 -6.69 8.36
C LYS A 39 15.21 -5.55 7.64
N ILE A 40 15.69 -4.33 7.87
CA ILE A 40 15.33 -3.16 7.05
C ILE A 40 16.02 -3.29 5.69
N ILE A 41 15.22 -3.33 4.62
CA ILE A 41 15.70 -3.42 3.24
C ILE A 41 15.94 -2.02 2.67
N SER A 42 15.06 -1.07 2.99
CA SER A 42 15.14 0.31 2.49
C SER A 42 14.33 1.25 3.37
N ASP A 43 14.90 2.38 3.76
CA ASP A 43 14.13 3.46 4.40
C ASP A 43 13.27 4.22 3.37
N SER A 44 13.62 4.15 2.07
CA SER A 44 12.95 4.85 0.97
C SER A 44 12.72 3.89 -0.18
N THR A 45 11.66 3.11 -0.08
CA THR A 45 11.38 1.98 -0.96
C THR A 45 11.02 2.40 -2.38
N SER A 46 11.40 1.56 -3.33
CA SER A 46 11.00 1.61 -4.73
C SER A 46 10.24 0.35 -5.14
N LEU A 47 9.50 0.44 -6.25
CA LEU A 47 8.76 -0.70 -6.80
C LEU A 47 9.66 -1.91 -7.12
N SER A 48 10.89 -1.70 -7.57
CA SER A 48 11.81 -2.81 -7.85
C SER A 48 12.26 -3.49 -6.57
N GLN A 49 12.54 -2.73 -5.50
CA GLN A 49 12.93 -3.29 -4.20
C GLN A 49 11.83 -4.18 -3.60
N ILE A 50 10.56 -3.78 -3.74
CA ILE A 50 9.42 -4.63 -3.32
C ILE A 50 9.45 -5.96 -4.09
N LYS A 51 9.52 -5.89 -5.42
CA LYS A 51 9.51 -7.09 -6.28
C LYS A 51 10.70 -8.01 -6.04
N GLU A 52 11.89 -7.43 -5.88
CA GLU A 52 13.13 -8.17 -5.60
C GLU A 52 13.04 -8.85 -4.24
N THR A 53 12.60 -8.12 -3.20
CA THR A 53 12.42 -8.66 -1.85
C THR A 53 11.45 -9.83 -1.84
N MET A 54 10.25 -9.66 -2.42
CA MET A 54 9.24 -10.72 -2.48
C MET A 54 9.72 -11.97 -3.21
N LYS A 55 10.58 -11.80 -4.22
CA LYS A 55 11.18 -12.90 -5.00
C LYS A 55 12.31 -13.62 -4.26
N GLU A 56 13.09 -12.93 -3.44
CA GLU A 56 14.27 -13.47 -2.77
C GLU A 56 13.94 -14.27 -1.49
N ILE A 57 12.80 -14.01 -0.87
CA ILE A 57 12.35 -14.69 0.34
C ILE A 57 12.04 -16.17 0.06
N ASP A 58 12.51 -17.06 0.96
CA ASP A 58 12.09 -18.46 0.98
C ASP A 58 10.76 -18.61 1.73
N TRP A 59 9.67 -18.55 0.96
CA TRP A 59 8.30 -18.69 1.45
C TRP A 59 7.91 -20.12 1.92
N ASN A 60 8.84 -21.08 1.92
CA ASN A 60 8.64 -22.33 2.66
C ASN A 60 8.84 -22.15 4.17
N THR A 61 9.44 -21.02 4.57
CA THR A 61 9.59 -20.62 5.98
C THR A 61 8.70 -19.42 6.27
N PHE A 62 8.32 -19.24 7.54
CA PHE A 62 7.49 -18.11 7.95
C PHE A 62 8.26 -16.78 7.77
N ASN A 63 7.68 -15.88 6.97
CA ASN A 63 8.19 -14.53 6.73
C ASN A 63 7.05 -13.52 6.70
N GLN A 64 7.35 -12.26 7.02
CA GLN A 64 6.47 -11.12 6.85
C GLN A 64 7.22 -10.01 6.13
N VAL A 65 6.53 -9.31 5.24
CA VAL A 65 7.06 -8.15 4.50
C VAL A 65 6.16 -6.97 4.78
N ILE A 66 6.76 -5.91 5.33
CA ILE A 66 6.06 -4.75 5.85
C ILE A 66 6.48 -3.51 5.06
N LEU A 67 5.49 -2.77 4.57
CA LEU A 67 5.65 -1.40 4.10
C LEU A 67 5.09 -0.45 5.13
N SER A 68 5.91 0.44 5.68
CA SER A 68 5.50 1.42 6.70
C SER A 68 5.71 2.84 6.20
N THR A 69 4.85 3.75 6.65
CA THR A 69 4.94 5.20 6.40
C THR A 69 5.37 5.92 7.67
N ASP A 70 5.90 7.14 7.53
CA ASP A 70 6.26 8.00 8.67
C ASP A 70 5.06 8.34 9.59
N ASN A 71 3.83 8.15 9.12
CA ASN A 71 2.59 8.44 9.86
C ASN A 71 2.02 7.25 10.62
N SER A 72 2.84 6.22 10.89
CA SER A 72 2.42 4.99 11.59
C SER A 72 1.37 4.15 10.85
N ASN A 73 1.04 4.48 9.59
CA ASN A 73 0.29 3.57 8.72
C ASN A 73 1.24 2.56 8.10
N TRP A 74 0.80 1.32 7.97
CA TRP A 74 1.60 0.25 7.38
C TRP A 74 0.71 -0.81 6.74
N ILE A 75 1.28 -1.62 5.84
CA ILE A 75 0.67 -2.87 5.34
C ILE A 75 1.69 -3.99 5.48
N GLU A 76 1.18 -5.17 5.78
CA GLU A 76 1.94 -6.40 5.91
C GLU A 76 1.33 -7.48 5.01
N VAL A 77 2.19 -8.26 4.38
CA VAL A 77 1.86 -9.58 3.84
C VAL A 77 2.81 -10.61 4.44
N GLY A 78 2.35 -11.82 4.71
CA GLY A 78 3.20 -12.79 5.38
C GLY A 78 2.65 -14.20 5.45
N GLY A 79 3.37 -15.06 6.18
CA GLY A 79 3.08 -16.47 6.38
C GLY A 79 4.05 -17.38 5.64
N ASN A 80 3.59 -18.56 5.24
CA ASN A 80 4.34 -19.50 4.41
C ASN A 80 3.42 -20.34 3.51
N LEU A 81 4.01 -21.02 2.53
CA LEU A 81 3.31 -21.92 1.60
C LEU A 81 3.02 -23.31 2.20
N ASN A 82 3.28 -23.49 3.50
CA ASN A 82 3.14 -24.74 4.23
C ASN A 82 1.94 -24.66 5.19
N GLU A 83 2.16 -24.84 6.49
CA GLU A 83 1.10 -25.04 7.48
C GLU A 83 0.43 -23.74 7.96
N ASP A 84 1.15 -22.62 7.96
CA ASP A 84 0.62 -21.35 8.49
C ASP A 84 -0.27 -20.61 7.47
N GLY A 85 -0.10 -20.91 6.19
CA GLY A 85 -0.80 -20.24 5.10
C GLY A 85 -0.31 -18.81 4.89
N LEU A 86 -0.96 -18.10 3.95
CA LEU A 86 -0.65 -16.70 3.63
C LEU A 86 -1.69 -15.77 4.26
N SER A 87 -1.26 -14.57 4.66
CA SER A 87 -2.15 -13.55 5.21
C SER A 87 -1.70 -12.14 4.85
N SER A 88 -2.56 -11.17 5.10
CA SER A 88 -2.27 -9.75 5.01
C SER A 88 -3.06 -8.99 6.06
N MET A 89 -2.45 -7.96 6.62
CA MET A 89 -3.10 -6.99 7.49
C MET A 89 -2.54 -5.60 7.21
N TYR A 90 -3.30 -4.57 7.53
CA TYR A 90 -2.80 -3.19 7.44
C TYR A 90 -3.32 -2.36 8.59
N GLU A 91 -2.59 -1.29 8.89
CA GLU A 91 -3.02 -0.25 9.81
C GLU A 91 -3.21 1.07 9.08
N GLU A 92 -4.34 1.71 9.35
CA GLU A 92 -4.64 3.04 8.87
C GLU A 92 -5.28 3.86 9.99
N ASN A 93 -4.64 4.98 10.35
CA ASN A 93 -5.10 5.90 11.40
C ASN A 93 -5.34 5.18 12.75
N GLY A 94 -4.44 4.27 13.13
CA GLY A 94 -4.51 3.51 14.37
C GLY A 94 -5.59 2.43 14.42
N LYS A 95 -6.20 2.09 13.28
CA LYS A 95 -7.11 0.95 13.14
C LYS A 95 -6.46 -0.12 12.29
N GLN A 96 -6.50 -1.35 12.79
CA GLN A 96 -5.98 -2.52 12.10
C GLN A 96 -7.11 -3.26 11.40
N PHE A 97 -6.82 -3.77 10.22
CA PHE A 97 -7.74 -4.53 9.40
C PHE A 97 -7.03 -5.78 8.89
N VAL A 98 -7.74 -6.91 8.90
CA VAL A 98 -7.19 -8.21 8.49
C VAL A 98 -7.91 -8.68 7.23
N ILE A 99 -7.17 -9.31 6.33
CA ILE A 99 -7.75 -9.86 5.10
C ILE A 99 -8.71 -11.01 5.45
N ASN A 100 -9.90 -11.02 4.86
CA ASN A 100 -10.87 -12.09 5.09
C ASN A 100 -10.52 -13.38 4.34
N GLU A 101 -10.24 -13.24 3.05
CA GLU A 101 -9.84 -14.36 2.20
C GLU A 101 -8.32 -14.29 2.03
N PRO A 102 -7.57 -15.34 2.42
CA PRO A 102 -6.11 -15.28 2.40
C PRO A 102 -5.58 -15.10 0.97
N PRO A 103 -4.42 -14.43 0.78
CA PRO A 103 -3.78 -14.36 -0.52
C PRO A 103 -3.54 -15.77 -1.08
N SER A 104 -3.81 -15.95 -2.38
CA SER A 104 -3.71 -17.25 -3.06
C SER A 104 -2.30 -17.60 -3.51
N SER A 105 -1.37 -16.64 -3.51
CA SER A 105 0.01 -16.80 -3.98
C SER A 105 0.92 -15.67 -3.51
N ILE A 106 2.23 -15.85 -3.70
CA ILE A 106 3.25 -14.80 -3.49
C ILE A 106 3.04 -13.62 -4.45
N ASP A 107 2.60 -13.90 -5.68
CA ASP A 107 2.29 -12.85 -6.65
C ASP A 107 1.11 -12.00 -6.16
N HIS A 108 0.08 -12.62 -5.60
CA HIS A 108 -1.06 -11.89 -5.02
C HIS A 108 -0.62 -11.01 -3.84
N MET A 109 0.21 -11.53 -2.93
CA MET A 109 0.82 -10.72 -1.86
C MET A 109 1.66 -9.55 -2.42
N THR A 110 2.40 -9.80 -3.49
CA THR A 110 3.20 -8.76 -4.15
C THR A 110 2.32 -7.67 -4.73
N GLU A 111 1.19 -8.02 -5.36
CA GLU A 111 0.20 -7.07 -5.88
C GLU A 111 -0.44 -6.22 -4.78
N ILE A 112 -0.75 -6.81 -3.62
CA ILE A 112 -1.24 -6.10 -2.43
C ILE A 112 -0.24 -5.00 -2.01
N LEU A 113 1.04 -5.36 -1.83
CA LEU A 113 2.09 -4.40 -1.47
C LEU A 113 2.27 -3.30 -2.52
N ILE A 114 2.24 -3.66 -3.81
CA ILE A 114 2.39 -2.70 -4.91
C ILE A 114 1.21 -1.72 -4.94
N SER A 115 -0.01 -2.20 -4.75
CA SER A 115 -1.20 -1.34 -4.69
C SER A 115 -1.13 -0.36 -3.53
N TYR A 116 -0.70 -0.82 -2.34
CA TYR A 116 -0.47 0.06 -1.20
C TYR A 116 0.62 1.10 -1.50
N PHE A 117 1.76 0.67 -2.05
CA PHE A 117 2.87 1.55 -2.44
C PHE A 117 2.45 2.63 -3.44
N ASN A 118 1.60 2.28 -4.41
CA ASN A 118 1.08 3.21 -5.41
C ASN A 118 0.01 4.16 -4.85
N GLY A 119 -0.55 3.88 -3.67
CA GLY A 119 -1.64 4.66 -3.07
C GLY A 119 -2.93 4.63 -3.89
N ASP A 120 -3.15 3.59 -4.70
CA ASP A 120 -4.32 3.48 -5.58
C ASP A 120 -5.58 2.93 -4.88
N GLY A 121 -5.40 2.37 -3.67
CA GLY A 121 -6.45 1.83 -2.83
C GLY A 121 -7.09 0.54 -3.35
N ASN A 122 -6.54 -0.08 -4.40
CA ASN A 122 -7.08 -1.31 -4.96
C ASN A 122 -6.91 -2.50 -4.01
N PHE A 123 -5.85 -2.54 -3.21
CA PHE A 123 -5.63 -3.57 -2.20
C PHE A 123 -6.85 -3.71 -1.29
N LYS A 124 -7.48 -2.59 -0.86
CA LYS A 124 -8.70 -2.63 -0.05
C LYS A 124 -9.91 -3.17 -0.81
N LYS A 125 -10.09 -2.72 -2.05
CA LYS A 125 -11.26 -3.07 -2.87
C LYS A 125 -11.26 -4.54 -3.26
N ASP A 126 -10.08 -5.08 -3.55
CA ASP A 126 -9.94 -6.38 -4.19
C ASP A 126 -9.79 -7.51 -3.15
N ASN A 127 -9.43 -7.20 -1.90
CA ASN A 127 -9.08 -8.19 -0.88
C ASN A 127 -10.01 -8.24 0.34
N ASN A 128 -11.03 -7.38 0.41
CA ASN A 128 -12.06 -7.39 1.46
C ASN A 128 -11.51 -7.53 2.89
N PHE A 129 -10.79 -6.49 3.36
CA PHE A 129 -10.30 -6.41 4.73
C PHE A 129 -11.40 -5.99 5.72
N GLU A 130 -11.36 -6.50 6.95
CA GLU A 130 -12.29 -6.16 8.04
C GLU A 130 -11.62 -5.72 9.35
#